data_AF-A0A1I7PHL5-F1
#
_entry.id   AF-A0A1I7PHL5-F1
#
_cell.length_a   1.000
_cell.length_b   1.000
_cell.length_c   1.000
_cell.angle_alpha   90.00
_cell.angle_beta   90.00
_cell.angle_gamma   90.00
#
_symmetry.space_group_name_H-M   'P 1'
#
loop_
_entity.id
_entity.type
_entity.pdbx_description
1 polymer ?
#
loop_
_entity_poly.entity_id
_entity_poly.type
_entity_poly.pdbx_seq_one_letter_code
_entity_poly.pdbx_strand_id
1 'polypeptide(L)'
;MKTPVAPVAVLLLALAVRLSAAPDAAWLGHDRERPLPPVVNPGTFSTPDQPGVPPSDAVVLFDGKGISAWAAMDGSPTQWVVKDGALECVPGSGYIRTLQAFGDCQLHIEWAAPAEVKGDSQGRGNSGVFFGLGRYEIQVLDSHENKTYADGSAGSIYNQYPALVNATRPPGQWQAYDIIWTAPRFDAEGKLLSPARMTAFLNGVLVQHNAELTGPTTWIGRPPYQAHPERLPIAMQDHGNPVRYRNVWVRELGQHRHPEFVLPEALLETYVGDYGRPGQWNTGKVRRLPDGQLGFTFAGADLVLFAASPTHFYAKTTDVQVKFDFTGEKKKMLVTVGEDFSRAMVLERGTP
;
A
#
# COMPACT_ATOMS: atom_id res chain seq x y z
N MET A 1 11.74 -67.30 -15.09
CA MET A 1 11.91 -66.51 -13.85
C MET A 1 11.97 -65.04 -14.25
N LYS A 2 10.91 -64.27 -13.98
CA LYS A 2 10.84 -62.83 -14.27
C LYS A 2 11.10 -62.10 -12.95
N THR A 3 12.20 -61.36 -12.88
CA THR A 3 12.53 -60.45 -11.78
C THR A 3 11.55 -59.28 -11.76
N PRO A 4 10.92 -58.93 -10.62
CA PRO A 4 10.09 -57.75 -10.54
C PRO A 4 10.98 -56.51 -10.36
N VAL A 5 10.75 -55.51 -11.21
CA VAL A 5 11.29 -54.15 -11.03
C VAL A 5 10.39 -53.45 -10.01
N ALA A 6 10.94 -53.10 -8.86
CA ALA A 6 10.26 -52.27 -7.87
C ALA A 6 10.19 -50.81 -8.37
N PRO A 7 9.04 -50.12 -8.26
CA PRO A 7 8.98 -48.71 -8.61
C PRO A 7 9.67 -47.90 -7.51
N VAL A 8 10.67 -47.11 -7.91
CA VAL A 8 11.25 -46.08 -7.03
C VAL A 8 10.20 -44.98 -6.90
N ALA A 9 9.50 -44.97 -5.78
CA ALA A 9 8.67 -43.83 -5.39
C ALA A 9 9.60 -42.65 -5.08
N VAL A 10 9.66 -41.69 -6.00
CA VAL A 10 10.29 -40.39 -5.74
C VAL A 10 9.37 -39.65 -4.78
N LEU A 11 9.69 -39.74 -3.49
CA LEU A 11 9.06 -38.97 -2.44
C LEU A 11 9.53 -37.51 -2.61
N LEU A 12 8.75 -36.70 -3.34
CA LEU A 12 8.88 -35.24 -3.32
C LEU A 12 8.58 -34.78 -1.90
N LEU A 13 9.64 -34.61 -1.09
CA LEU A 13 9.54 -33.89 0.17
C LEU A 13 9.17 -32.45 -0.17
N ALA A 14 7.87 -32.15 -0.15
CA ALA A 14 7.41 -30.78 -0.03
C ALA A 14 7.93 -30.27 1.32
N LEU A 15 9.06 -29.56 1.29
CA LEU A 15 9.55 -28.81 2.43
C LEU A 15 8.53 -27.69 2.66
N ALA A 16 7.46 -28.00 3.38
CA ALA A 16 6.60 -27.00 3.96
C ALA A 16 7.50 -26.22 4.92
N VAL A 17 8.04 -25.10 4.45
CA VAL A 17 8.61 -24.08 5.33
C VAL A 17 7.46 -23.67 6.22
N ARG A 18 7.36 -24.33 7.38
CA ARG A 18 6.53 -23.86 8.45
C ARG A 18 7.14 -22.52 8.87
N LEU A 19 6.53 -21.43 8.43
CA LEU A 19 6.59 -20.14 9.12
C LEU A 19 5.88 -20.30 10.48
N SER A 20 6.40 -21.19 11.33
CA SER A 20 6.21 -21.04 12.76
C SER A 20 7.05 -19.83 13.13
N ALA A 21 6.42 -18.80 13.69
CA ALA A 21 7.08 -17.71 14.40
C ALA A 21 7.83 -18.30 15.61
N ALA A 22 8.94 -18.98 15.33
CA ALA A 22 9.85 -19.45 16.36
C ALA A 22 10.49 -18.21 16.99
N PRO A 23 10.67 -18.20 18.32
CA PRO A 23 11.48 -17.18 18.96
C PRO A 23 12.82 -17.08 18.25
N ASP A 24 13.26 -15.86 17.97
CA ASP A 24 14.57 -15.61 17.36
C ASP A 24 15.66 -16.27 18.22
N ALA A 25 16.33 -17.27 17.65
CA ALA A 25 17.31 -18.09 18.34
C ALA A 25 18.56 -17.31 18.77
N ALA A 26 18.74 -16.08 18.26
CA ALA A 26 19.82 -15.19 18.67
C ALA A 26 19.67 -14.67 20.11
N TRP A 27 18.46 -14.73 20.68
CA TRP A 27 18.17 -14.18 22.01
C TRP A 27 17.85 -15.27 23.01
N LEU A 28 18.47 -15.16 24.20
CA LEU A 28 18.13 -16.03 25.32
C LEU A 28 16.75 -15.66 25.91
N GLY A 29 16.15 -16.60 26.66
CA GLY A 29 15.00 -16.27 27.49
C GLY A 29 15.37 -15.18 28.50
N HIS A 30 14.61 -14.08 28.52
CA HIS A 30 14.84 -12.91 29.38
C HIS A 30 16.15 -12.13 29.12
N ASP A 31 16.66 -12.20 27.90
CA ASP A 31 17.86 -11.45 27.50
C ASP A 31 17.64 -9.92 27.61
N ARG A 32 18.46 -9.26 28.45
CA ARG A 32 18.38 -7.82 28.71
C ARG A 32 19.06 -6.96 27.65
N GLU A 33 19.88 -7.57 26.80
CA GLU A 33 20.54 -6.87 25.68
C GLU A 33 19.67 -6.88 24.42
N ARG A 34 18.55 -7.63 24.43
CA ARG A 34 17.58 -7.59 23.35
C ARG A 34 16.94 -6.20 23.25
N PRO A 35 16.93 -5.57 22.06
CA PRO A 35 16.31 -4.26 21.88
C PRO A 35 14.85 -4.26 22.33
N LEU A 36 14.48 -3.26 23.12
CA LEU A 36 13.09 -3.05 23.52
C LEU A 36 12.24 -2.70 22.28
N PRO A 37 10.96 -3.13 22.25
CA PRO A 37 10.02 -2.66 21.23
C PRO A 37 9.92 -1.13 21.23
N PRO A 38 9.70 -0.50 20.07
CA PRO A 38 9.40 0.93 20.00
C PRO A 38 8.17 1.28 20.86
N VAL A 39 8.24 2.42 21.57
CA VAL A 39 7.11 2.93 22.37
C VAL A 39 6.10 3.61 21.44
N VAL A 40 4.83 3.22 21.56
CA VAL A 40 3.71 3.83 20.83
C VAL A 40 2.67 4.29 21.85
N ASN A 41 2.27 5.57 21.77
CA ASN A 41 1.09 6.03 22.50
C ASN A 41 -0.14 5.53 21.74
N PRO A 42 -1.02 4.74 22.39
CA PRO A 42 -2.18 4.20 21.72
C PRO A 42 -3.17 5.31 21.35
N GLY A 43 -3.92 5.02 20.30
CA GLY A 43 -5.07 5.81 19.91
C GLY A 43 -6.30 5.58 20.78
N THR A 44 -7.44 6.12 20.35
CA THR A 44 -8.77 5.79 20.91
C THR A 44 -9.61 5.08 19.86
N PHE A 45 -10.53 4.22 20.31
CA PHE A 45 -11.45 3.54 19.41
C PHE A 45 -12.51 4.50 18.84
N SER A 46 -12.94 4.21 17.61
CA SER A 46 -14.04 4.92 16.97
C SER A 46 -15.40 4.50 17.51
N THR A 47 -16.32 5.46 17.56
CA THR A 47 -17.75 5.23 17.82
C THR A 47 -18.56 5.66 16.60
N PRO A 48 -19.87 5.34 16.51
CA PRO A 48 -20.71 5.87 15.44
C PRO A 48 -20.64 7.40 15.33
N ASP A 49 -20.63 8.09 16.47
CA ASP A 49 -20.73 9.54 16.53
C ASP A 49 -19.38 10.25 16.47
N GLN A 50 -18.31 9.60 16.96
CA GLN A 50 -17.00 10.22 17.10
C GLN A 50 -15.89 9.35 16.48
N PRO A 51 -15.06 9.90 15.57
CA PRO A 51 -13.91 9.17 15.07
C PRO A 51 -12.89 8.93 16.20
N GLY A 52 -12.21 7.80 16.14
CA GLY A 52 -11.10 7.49 17.02
C GLY A 52 -9.89 8.39 16.78
N VAL A 53 -8.90 8.31 17.68
CA VAL A 53 -7.60 8.97 17.52
C VAL A 53 -6.59 7.92 17.03
N PRO A 54 -5.75 8.22 16.02
CA PRO A 54 -4.71 7.30 15.57
C PRO A 54 -3.61 7.07 16.63
N PRO A 55 -2.94 5.91 16.64
CA PRO A 55 -1.71 5.70 17.41
C PRO A 55 -0.58 6.65 16.98
N SER A 56 0.38 6.94 17.88
CA SER A 56 1.39 7.97 17.64
C SER A 56 2.39 7.67 16.51
N ASP A 57 2.50 6.43 16.07
CA ASP A 57 3.35 5.99 14.97
C ASP A 57 2.58 5.82 13.65
N ALA A 58 1.28 6.12 13.63
CA ALA A 58 0.46 6.00 12.44
C ALA A 58 0.70 7.17 11.46
N VAL A 59 0.75 6.84 10.19
CA VAL A 59 0.62 7.79 9.08
C VAL A 59 -0.87 8.13 8.94
N VAL A 60 -1.23 9.37 9.23
CA VAL A 60 -2.60 9.85 9.07
C VAL A 60 -2.84 10.24 7.60
N LEU A 61 -3.68 9.48 6.92
CA LEU A 61 -4.04 9.70 5.51
C LEU A 61 -5.23 10.65 5.36
N PHE A 62 -6.13 10.69 6.35
CA PHE A 62 -7.23 11.65 6.38
C PHE A 62 -7.78 11.82 7.81
N ASP A 63 -7.74 13.05 8.32
CA ASP A 63 -8.17 13.44 9.68
C ASP A 63 -9.46 14.27 9.68
N GLY A 64 -10.19 14.28 8.56
CA GLY A 64 -11.33 15.16 8.32
C GLY A 64 -10.96 16.46 7.60
N LYS A 65 -9.69 16.68 7.27
CA LYS A 65 -9.22 17.87 6.56
C LYS A 65 -8.34 17.48 5.36
N GLY A 66 -8.41 18.32 4.33
CA GLY A 66 -7.52 18.25 3.17
C GLY A 66 -7.65 16.97 2.34
N ILE A 67 -7.02 16.97 1.17
CA ILE A 67 -6.99 15.82 0.25
C ILE A 67 -5.58 15.55 -0.27
N SER A 68 -4.57 16.18 0.33
CA SER A 68 -3.20 16.20 -0.16
C SER A 68 -2.49 14.85 -0.10
N ALA A 69 -2.99 13.90 0.69
CA ALA A 69 -2.46 12.53 0.73
C ALA A 69 -2.97 11.66 -0.42
N TRP A 70 -3.83 12.19 -1.30
CA TRP A 70 -4.58 11.43 -2.28
C TRP A 70 -4.45 11.98 -3.70
N ALA A 71 -4.62 11.09 -4.68
CA ALA A 71 -4.66 11.41 -6.10
C ALA A 71 -5.63 10.46 -6.82
N ALA A 72 -6.02 10.81 -8.05
CA ALA A 72 -6.63 9.83 -8.96
C ALA A 72 -5.64 8.69 -9.27
N MET A 73 -6.14 7.58 -9.84
CA MET A 73 -5.30 6.41 -10.13
C MET A 73 -4.10 6.72 -11.02
N ASP A 74 -4.26 7.62 -12.00
CA ASP A 74 -3.20 8.09 -12.90
C ASP A 74 -2.23 9.09 -12.26
N GLY A 75 -2.46 9.48 -11.01
CA GLY A 75 -1.65 10.45 -10.26
C GLY A 75 -2.03 11.91 -10.48
N SER A 76 -3.05 12.20 -11.29
CA SER A 76 -3.63 13.55 -11.38
C SER A 76 -4.42 13.91 -10.11
N PRO A 77 -4.75 15.20 -9.88
CA PRO A 77 -5.61 15.58 -8.77
C PRO A 77 -6.95 14.84 -8.82
N THR A 78 -7.35 14.23 -7.71
CA THR A 78 -8.66 13.58 -7.60
C THR A 78 -9.80 14.61 -7.63
N GLN A 79 -10.97 14.17 -8.10
CA GLN A 79 -12.21 14.96 -8.07
C GLN A 79 -13.11 14.59 -6.89
N TRP A 80 -12.70 13.66 -6.04
CA TRP A 80 -13.36 13.43 -4.75
C TRP A 80 -13.26 14.71 -3.90
N VAL A 81 -14.24 14.91 -3.03
CA VAL A 81 -14.38 16.18 -2.29
C VAL A 81 -14.31 15.96 -0.79
N VAL A 82 -13.83 16.96 -0.06
CA VAL A 82 -13.95 16.99 1.40
C VAL A 82 -15.22 17.77 1.75
N LYS A 83 -16.16 17.11 2.42
CA LYS A 83 -17.44 17.67 2.81
C LYS A 83 -17.83 17.21 4.21
N ASP A 84 -18.14 18.19 5.07
CA ASP A 84 -18.57 17.96 6.45
C ASP A 84 -17.62 17.04 7.24
N GLY A 85 -16.32 17.26 7.09
CA GLY A 85 -15.27 16.47 7.76
C GLY A 85 -15.07 15.06 7.21
N ALA A 86 -15.62 14.74 6.03
CA ALA A 86 -15.46 13.45 5.37
C ALA A 86 -14.93 13.62 3.95
N LEU A 87 -14.14 12.65 3.49
CA LEU A 87 -13.78 12.47 2.09
C LEU A 87 -14.92 11.73 1.40
N GLU A 88 -15.60 12.37 0.46
CA GLU A 88 -16.80 11.86 -0.20
C GLU A 88 -16.51 11.52 -1.68
N CYS A 89 -16.90 10.32 -2.09
CA CYS A 89 -16.86 9.90 -3.48
C CYS A 89 -17.82 10.76 -4.31
N VAL A 90 -17.32 11.33 -5.41
CA VAL A 90 -18.16 11.98 -6.42
C VAL A 90 -18.46 10.96 -7.50
N PRO A 91 -19.72 10.53 -7.71
CA PRO A 91 -20.05 9.53 -8.73
C PRO A 91 -19.51 9.89 -10.12
N GLY A 92 -18.77 8.99 -10.75
CA GLY A 92 -18.15 9.19 -12.07
C GLY A 92 -16.77 9.88 -12.04
N SER A 93 -16.23 10.16 -10.86
CA SER A 93 -14.86 10.72 -10.70
C SER A 93 -13.76 9.67 -10.80
N GLY A 94 -14.11 8.38 -10.74
CA GLY A 94 -13.16 7.28 -10.74
C GLY A 94 -12.54 7.01 -9.36
N TYR A 95 -11.68 6.01 -9.32
CA TYR A 95 -11.01 5.57 -8.09
C TYR A 95 -10.00 6.62 -7.61
N ILE A 96 -9.82 6.67 -6.30
CA ILE A 96 -8.79 7.48 -5.64
C ILE A 96 -7.76 6.56 -4.98
N ARG A 97 -6.51 7.02 -4.88
CA ARG A 97 -5.43 6.31 -4.19
C ARG A 97 -4.59 7.21 -3.31
N THR A 98 -3.89 6.62 -2.35
CA THR A 98 -2.85 7.31 -1.58
C THR A 98 -1.67 7.71 -2.49
N LEU A 99 -0.97 8.79 -2.13
CA LEU A 99 0.32 9.14 -2.73
C LEU A 99 1.42 8.21 -2.22
N GLN A 100 1.42 7.93 -0.91
CA GLN A 100 2.33 7.00 -0.27
C GLN A 100 1.93 5.55 -0.59
N ALA A 101 2.93 4.71 -0.81
CA ALA A 101 2.84 3.27 -1.02
C ALA A 101 3.09 2.54 0.30
N PHE A 102 2.35 1.45 0.51
CA PHE A 102 2.39 0.65 1.72
C PHE A 102 2.56 -0.83 1.38
N GLY A 103 3.34 -1.53 2.21
CA GLY A 103 3.51 -2.99 2.14
C GLY A 103 2.65 -3.65 3.21
N ASP A 104 3.25 -4.48 4.05
CA ASP A 104 2.57 -5.02 5.23
C ASP A 104 2.16 -3.87 6.14
N CYS A 105 0.89 -3.85 6.55
CA CYS A 105 0.36 -2.73 7.33
C CYS A 105 -0.85 -3.09 8.16
N GLN A 106 -1.09 -2.28 9.19
CA GLN A 106 -2.38 -2.12 9.85
C GLN A 106 -3.04 -0.85 9.28
N LEU A 107 -4.20 -0.99 8.66
CA LEU A 107 -5.05 0.11 8.19
C LEU A 107 -6.27 0.23 9.10
N HIS A 108 -6.59 1.46 9.49
CA HIS A 108 -7.90 1.83 9.99
C HIS A 108 -8.58 2.77 9.01
N ILE A 109 -9.86 2.53 8.76
CA ILE A 109 -10.67 3.35 7.86
C ILE A 109 -12.13 3.29 8.27
N GLU A 110 -12.73 4.46 8.48
CA GLU A 110 -14.18 4.56 8.69
C GLU A 110 -14.89 4.93 7.40
N TRP A 111 -16.03 4.31 7.14
CA TRP A 111 -16.84 4.55 5.96
C TRP A 111 -18.33 4.63 6.30
N ALA A 112 -19.08 5.41 5.52
CA ALA A 112 -20.52 5.51 5.64
C ALA A 112 -21.15 5.44 4.25
N ALA A 113 -22.05 4.47 4.06
CA ALA A 113 -22.93 4.46 2.90
C ALA A 113 -23.90 5.66 2.96
N PRO A 114 -24.44 6.12 1.82
CA PRO A 114 -25.41 7.22 1.80
C PRO A 114 -26.61 6.94 2.72
N ALA A 115 -27.06 7.97 3.45
CA ALA A 115 -28.23 7.83 4.33
C ALA A 115 -29.53 7.58 3.55
N GLU A 116 -29.64 8.16 2.35
CA GLU A 116 -30.73 7.86 1.43
C GLU A 116 -30.45 6.53 0.74
N VAL A 117 -31.28 5.51 1.01
CA VAL A 117 -31.18 4.20 0.39
C VAL A 117 -31.63 4.24 -1.06
N LYS A 118 -30.72 3.91 -1.98
CA LYS A 118 -31.01 3.73 -3.42
C LYS A 118 -30.39 2.44 -3.93
N GLY A 119 -31.11 1.77 -4.82
CA GLY A 119 -30.70 0.49 -5.41
C GLY A 119 -30.83 -0.70 -4.44
N ASP A 120 -30.36 -1.84 -4.91
CA ASP A 120 -30.32 -3.11 -4.19
C ASP A 120 -29.05 -3.89 -4.56
N SER A 121 -28.73 -4.93 -3.79
CA SER A 121 -27.56 -5.77 -4.03
C SER A 121 -26.28 -4.91 -4.15
N GLN A 122 -25.47 -5.12 -5.18
CA GLN A 122 -24.25 -4.35 -5.49
C GLN A 122 -24.50 -2.91 -5.96
N GLY A 123 -25.75 -2.51 -6.19
CA GLY A 123 -26.10 -1.15 -6.59
C GLY A 123 -26.27 -0.18 -5.42
N ARG A 124 -26.29 -0.69 -4.18
CA ARG A 124 -26.66 0.07 -2.98
C ARG A 124 -25.46 0.37 -2.09
N GLY A 125 -24.97 1.61 -2.14
CA GLY A 125 -23.88 2.07 -1.27
C GLY A 125 -22.55 1.34 -1.51
N ASN A 126 -22.26 0.97 -2.77
CA ASN A 126 -21.09 0.19 -3.14
C ASN A 126 -19.84 1.05 -3.33
N SER A 127 -18.73 0.56 -2.80
CA SER A 127 -17.36 1.03 -2.99
C SER A 127 -16.44 -0.13 -2.58
N GLY A 128 -15.17 0.13 -2.29
CA GLY A 128 -14.24 -0.89 -1.84
C GLY A 128 -12.94 -0.27 -1.39
N VAL A 129 -12.22 -0.95 -0.51
CA VAL A 129 -10.86 -0.58 -0.11
C VAL A 129 -9.89 -1.59 -0.70
N PHE A 130 -8.90 -1.09 -1.43
CA PHE A 130 -8.02 -1.91 -2.24
C PHE A 130 -6.57 -1.78 -1.79
N PHE A 131 -5.89 -2.91 -1.66
CA PHE A 131 -4.43 -2.97 -1.52
C PHE A 131 -3.78 -3.31 -2.86
N GLY A 132 -2.47 -3.04 -2.97
CA GLY A 132 -1.70 -3.41 -4.16
C GLY A 132 -2.05 -2.59 -5.41
N LEU A 133 -2.46 -1.33 -5.26
CA LEU A 133 -2.92 -0.45 -6.35
C LEU A 133 -4.13 -1.02 -7.10
N GLY A 134 -5.24 -1.25 -6.37
CA GLY A 134 -6.50 -1.71 -6.97
C GLY A 134 -6.62 -3.22 -7.18
N ARG A 135 -5.73 -4.04 -6.57
CA ARG A 135 -5.69 -5.49 -6.82
C ARG A 135 -6.47 -6.33 -5.83
N TYR A 136 -6.51 -5.93 -4.56
CA TYR A 136 -7.02 -6.78 -3.48
C TYR A 136 -8.06 -6.03 -2.68
N GLU A 137 -9.33 -6.33 -2.96
CA GLU A 137 -10.48 -5.62 -2.42
C GLU A 137 -10.99 -6.26 -1.13
N ILE A 138 -11.12 -5.45 -0.08
CA ILE A 138 -12.12 -5.67 0.95
C ILE A 138 -13.35 -4.82 0.64
N GLN A 139 -14.49 -5.49 0.57
CA GLN A 139 -15.71 -4.92 0.03
C GLN A 139 -16.31 -3.86 0.96
N VAL A 140 -16.75 -2.74 0.38
CA VAL A 140 -17.56 -1.71 1.08
C VAL A 140 -18.94 -1.69 0.44
N LEU A 141 -19.95 -2.06 1.21
CA LEU A 141 -21.32 -2.12 0.70
C LEU A 141 -22.30 -1.84 1.82
N ASP A 142 -23.40 -1.15 1.52
CA ASP A 142 -24.55 -1.17 2.43
C ASP A 142 -25.16 -2.57 2.44
N SER A 143 -24.76 -3.39 3.42
CA SER A 143 -25.25 -4.75 3.61
C SER A 143 -26.30 -4.84 4.72
N HIS A 144 -26.83 -3.71 5.21
CA HIS A 144 -27.86 -3.69 6.23
C HIS A 144 -29.23 -3.94 5.60
N GLU A 145 -29.79 -5.12 5.86
CA GLU A 145 -31.05 -5.58 5.25
C GLU A 145 -31.02 -5.50 3.70
N ASN A 146 -29.85 -5.70 3.10
CA ASN A 146 -29.63 -5.70 1.65
C ASN A 146 -29.04 -7.04 1.21
N LYS A 147 -29.84 -7.84 0.51
CA LYS A 147 -29.42 -9.17 0.05
C LYS A 147 -28.57 -9.05 -1.22
N THR A 148 -27.40 -9.69 -1.22
CA THR A 148 -26.51 -9.85 -2.38
C THR A 148 -25.84 -11.24 -2.34
N TYR A 149 -24.91 -11.51 -3.26
CA TYR A 149 -24.09 -12.73 -3.20
C TYR A 149 -23.05 -12.63 -2.07
N ALA A 150 -22.81 -13.73 -1.35
CA ALA A 150 -22.16 -13.71 -0.03
C ALA A 150 -20.71 -13.16 -0.08
N ASP A 151 -19.96 -13.51 -1.11
CA ASP A 151 -18.58 -13.07 -1.37
C ASP A 151 -18.48 -11.68 -2.00
N GLY A 152 -19.61 -10.96 -2.16
CA GLY A 152 -19.67 -9.54 -2.53
C GLY A 152 -20.33 -8.65 -1.48
N SER A 153 -20.54 -9.13 -0.25
CA SER A 153 -21.11 -8.34 0.85
C SER A 153 -20.02 -7.57 1.63
N ALA A 154 -20.39 -6.58 2.44
CA ALA A 154 -19.44 -5.80 3.22
C ALA A 154 -18.53 -6.70 4.08
N GLY A 155 -17.21 -6.48 3.98
CA GLY A 155 -16.20 -7.23 4.71
C GLY A 155 -15.79 -8.52 4.03
N SER A 156 -16.35 -8.84 2.85
CA SER A 156 -15.83 -9.91 2.01
C SER A 156 -14.49 -9.51 1.43
N ILE A 157 -13.62 -10.50 1.24
CA ILE A 157 -12.56 -10.38 0.23
C ILE A 157 -13.25 -10.70 -1.09
N TYR A 158 -13.42 -9.67 -1.92
CA TYR A 158 -14.38 -9.68 -3.01
C TYR A 158 -14.19 -10.88 -3.96
N ASN A 159 -15.27 -11.61 -4.24
CA ASN A 159 -15.31 -12.79 -5.12
C ASN A 159 -14.36 -13.94 -4.69
N GLN A 160 -13.89 -13.95 -3.44
CA GLN A 160 -13.05 -15.02 -2.88
C GLN A 160 -13.62 -15.58 -1.58
N TYR A 161 -13.84 -14.72 -0.58
CA TYR A 161 -14.23 -15.13 0.77
C TYR A 161 -15.37 -14.26 1.31
N PRO A 162 -16.56 -14.83 1.57
CA PRO A 162 -17.61 -14.12 2.31
C PRO A 162 -17.10 -13.61 3.67
N ALA A 163 -17.68 -12.52 4.17
CA ALA A 163 -17.48 -12.11 5.55
C ALA A 163 -17.99 -13.21 6.50
N LEU A 164 -17.27 -13.46 7.61
CA LEU A 164 -17.68 -14.47 8.60
C LEU A 164 -19.05 -14.17 9.20
N VAL A 165 -19.38 -12.88 9.36
CA VAL A 165 -20.65 -12.38 9.86
C VAL A 165 -20.95 -11.02 9.22
N ASN A 166 -22.25 -10.67 9.14
CA ASN A 166 -22.66 -9.32 8.77
C ASN A 166 -22.73 -8.46 10.04
N ALA A 167 -21.77 -7.54 10.20
CA ALA A 167 -21.69 -6.61 11.33
C ALA A 167 -22.01 -5.17 10.94
N THR A 168 -22.74 -4.94 9.84
CA THR A 168 -23.06 -3.60 9.33
C THR A 168 -24.13 -2.89 10.17
N ARG A 169 -23.89 -1.61 10.46
CA ARG A 169 -24.90 -0.65 10.95
C ARG A 169 -25.80 -0.16 9.80
N PRO A 170 -26.96 0.45 10.11
CA PRO A 170 -27.81 1.08 9.10
C PRO A 170 -27.09 2.15 8.24
N PRO A 171 -27.64 2.47 7.05
CA PRO A 171 -27.08 3.47 6.13
C PRO A 171 -26.96 4.85 6.78
N GLY A 172 -25.96 5.64 6.38
CA GLY A 172 -25.64 6.93 6.99
C GLY A 172 -24.88 6.86 8.31
N GLN A 173 -24.86 5.71 9.01
CA GLN A 173 -23.99 5.52 10.17
C GLN A 173 -22.58 5.13 9.75
N TRP A 174 -21.60 5.59 10.52
CA TRP A 174 -20.21 5.23 10.32
C TRP A 174 -19.95 3.79 10.71
N GLN A 175 -19.26 3.08 9.82
CA GLN A 175 -18.69 1.76 10.01
C GLN A 175 -17.19 1.92 10.20
N ALA A 176 -16.56 1.07 11.01
CA ALA A 176 -15.11 1.06 11.18
C ALA A 176 -14.52 -0.25 10.67
N TYR A 177 -13.55 -0.16 9.76
CA TYR A 177 -12.66 -1.26 9.43
C TYR A 177 -11.32 -1.10 10.12
N ASP A 178 -10.87 -2.18 10.77
CA ASP A 178 -9.49 -2.39 11.20
C ASP A 178 -8.94 -3.60 10.43
N ILE A 179 -7.96 -3.37 9.58
CA ILE A 179 -7.44 -4.36 8.63
C ILE A 179 -5.95 -4.57 8.87
N ILE A 180 -5.55 -5.82 9.03
CA ILE A 180 -4.14 -6.24 8.95
C ILE A 180 -3.93 -6.84 7.57
N TRP A 181 -3.03 -6.23 6.81
CA TRP A 181 -2.66 -6.63 5.47
C TRP A 181 -1.22 -7.12 5.43
N THR A 182 -1.00 -8.25 4.77
CA THR A 182 0.33 -8.76 4.41
C THR A 182 0.40 -8.87 2.90
N ALA A 183 1.31 -8.13 2.27
CA ALA A 183 1.49 -8.12 0.82
C ALA A 183 2.03 -9.47 0.32
N PRO A 184 1.73 -9.89 -0.93
CA PRO A 184 2.36 -11.06 -1.51
C PRO A 184 3.86 -10.80 -1.74
N ARG A 185 4.69 -11.85 -1.66
CA ARG A 185 6.12 -11.79 -1.97
C ARG A 185 6.45 -12.61 -3.21
N PHE A 186 7.38 -12.12 -4.00
CA PHE A 186 7.84 -12.73 -5.24
C PHE A 186 9.37 -12.81 -5.25
N ASP A 187 9.94 -13.79 -5.94
CA ASP A 187 11.39 -13.82 -6.23
C ASP A 187 11.75 -12.91 -7.42
N ALA A 188 13.03 -12.87 -7.76
CA ALA A 188 13.55 -12.02 -8.85
C ALA A 188 12.99 -12.42 -10.22
N GLU A 189 12.61 -13.69 -10.40
CA GLU A 189 11.99 -14.23 -11.61
C GLU A 189 10.46 -14.01 -11.64
N GLY A 190 9.89 -13.44 -10.58
CA GLY A 190 8.48 -13.12 -10.45
C GLY A 190 7.60 -14.29 -10.01
N LYS A 191 8.19 -15.39 -9.54
CA LYS A 191 7.45 -16.51 -8.96
C LYS A 191 6.99 -16.15 -7.55
N LEU A 192 5.75 -16.52 -7.23
CA LEU A 192 5.15 -16.31 -5.91
C LEU A 192 5.93 -17.10 -4.84
N LEU A 193 6.42 -16.40 -3.83
CA LEU A 193 7.06 -16.95 -2.63
C LEU A 193 6.05 -17.09 -1.49
N SER A 194 5.23 -16.06 -1.26
CA SER A 194 4.14 -16.11 -0.29
C SER A 194 2.92 -15.32 -0.78
N PRO A 195 1.70 -15.87 -0.62
CA PRO A 195 0.47 -15.18 -1.00
C PRO A 195 0.16 -14.01 -0.06
N ALA A 196 -0.70 -13.11 -0.52
CA ALA A 196 -1.21 -12.04 0.32
C ALA A 196 -2.14 -12.60 1.41
N ARG A 197 -2.17 -11.93 2.57
CA ARG A 197 -3.06 -12.29 3.68
C ARG A 197 -3.79 -11.09 4.24
N MET A 198 -5.01 -11.32 4.70
CA MET A 198 -5.85 -10.30 5.31
C MET A 198 -6.56 -10.80 6.57
N THR A 199 -6.46 -10.02 7.65
CA THR A 199 -7.37 -10.10 8.79
C THR A 199 -8.15 -8.79 8.85
N ALA A 200 -9.47 -8.84 9.01
CA ALA A 200 -10.29 -7.63 9.05
C ALA A 200 -11.36 -7.73 10.14
N PHE A 201 -11.57 -6.60 10.82
CA PHE A 201 -12.66 -6.39 11.75
C PHE A 201 -13.59 -5.33 11.19
N LEU A 202 -14.90 -5.55 11.30
CA LEU A 202 -15.95 -4.57 11.01
C LEU A 202 -16.66 -4.24 12.31
N ASN A 203 -16.61 -2.97 12.73
CA ASN A 203 -17.21 -2.50 13.98
C ASN A 203 -16.75 -3.31 15.21
N GLY A 204 -15.47 -3.69 15.24
CA GLY A 204 -14.87 -4.52 16.30
C GLY A 204 -15.17 -6.02 16.20
N VAL A 205 -15.94 -6.47 15.20
CA VAL A 205 -16.27 -7.88 14.98
C VAL A 205 -15.38 -8.45 13.89
N LEU A 206 -14.72 -9.59 14.15
CA LEU A 206 -13.86 -10.27 13.19
C LEU A 206 -14.68 -10.77 11.98
N VAL A 207 -14.37 -10.26 10.79
CA VAL A 207 -15.04 -10.63 9.53
C VAL A 207 -14.15 -11.37 8.54
N GLN A 208 -12.83 -11.27 8.67
CA GLN A 208 -11.84 -12.08 7.95
C GLN A 208 -10.72 -12.46 8.92
N HIS A 209 -10.32 -13.74 8.96
CA HIS A 209 -9.30 -14.22 9.89
C HIS A 209 -8.11 -14.82 9.14
N ASN A 210 -7.04 -14.04 8.99
CA ASN A 210 -5.80 -14.45 8.33
C ASN A 210 -6.04 -15.16 6.98
N ALA A 211 -7.02 -14.66 6.22
CA ALA A 211 -7.45 -15.23 4.96
C ALA A 211 -6.31 -15.10 3.94
N GLU A 212 -5.96 -16.20 3.29
CA GLU A 212 -4.95 -16.26 2.24
C GLU A 212 -5.62 -15.99 0.88
N LEU A 213 -5.23 -14.93 0.19
CA LEU A 213 -5.85 -14.57 -1.09
C LEU A 213 -5.32 -15.46 -2.22
N THR A 214 -6.19 -15.78 -3.19
CA THR A 214 -5.81 -16.64 -4.33
C THR A 214 -5.17 -15.88 -5.49
N GLY A 215 -5.14 -14.55 -5.41
CA GLY A 215 -4.73 -13.63 -6.48
C GLY A 215 -5.50 -12.32 -6.38
N PRO A 216 -5.38 -11.42 -7.38
CA PRO A 216 -6.18 -10.21 -7.45
C PRO A 216 -7.69 -10.51 -7.44
N THR A 217 -8.48 -9.62 -6.83
CA THR A 217 -9.95 -9.67 -6.85
C THR A 217 -10.47 -9.06 -8.15
N THR A 218 -11.39 -9.75 -8.82
CA THR A 218 -12.03 -9.27 -10.06
C THR A 218 -13.50 -9.64 -10.07
N TRP A 219 -14.33 -8.89 -10.81
CA TRP A 219 -15.75 -9.21 -10.98
C TRP A 219 -15.94 -10.55 -11.73
N ILE A 220 -15.17 -10.78 -12.79
CA ILE A 220 -15.22 -12.00 -13.58
C ILE A 220 -13.90 -12.76 -13.42
N GLY A 221 -14.00 -14.03 -13.04
CA GLY A 221 -12.86 -14.93 -12.88
C GLY A 221 -12.05 -14.71 -11.60
N ARG A 222 -10.94 -15.44 -11.50
CA ARG A 222 -9.95 -15.32 -10.41
C ARG A 222 -8.55 -15.38 -11.03
N PRO A 223 -7.99 -14.24 -11.45
CA PRO A 223 -6.69 -14.22 -12.10
C PRO A 223 -5.60 -14.72 -11.14
N PRO A 224 -4.55 -15.38 -11.66
CA PRO A 224 -3.40 -15.76 -10.85
C PRO A 224 -2.61 -14.52 -10.42
N TYR A 225 -1.76 -14.67 -9.41
CA TYR A 225 -0.78 -13.65 -9.03
C TYR A 225 0.13 -13.29 -10.21
N GLN A 226 0.45 -12.01 -10.30
CA GLN A 226 1.51 -11.46 -11.14
C GLN A 226 2.42 -10.62 -10.25
N ALA A 227 3.72 -10.74 -10.44
CA ALA A 227 4.70 -9.98 -9.67
C ALA A 227 4.44 -8.47 -9.80
N HIS A 228 4.51 -7.79 -8.66
CA HIS A 228 4.37 -6.34 -8.56
C HIS A 228 5.24 -5.84 -7.40
N PRO A 229 5.51 -4.52 -7.31
CA PRO A 229 6.25 -3.96 -6.18
C PRO A 229 5.61 -4.32 -4.84
N GLU A 230 6.44 -4.60 -3.84
CA GLU A 230 5.99 -4.99 -2.48
C GLU A 230 5.15 -3.89 -1.81
N ARG A 231 5.51 -2.62 -2.05
CA ARG A 231 4.80 -1.46 -1.52
C ARG A 231 4.05 -0.78 -2.64
N LEU A 232 2.74 -0.63 -2.49
CA LEU A 232 1.87 0.04 -3.46
C LEU A 232 0.78 0.87 -2.75
N PRO A 233 0.19 1.87 -3.43
CA PRO A 233 -0.90 2.66 -2.86
C PRO A 233 -2.11 1.85 -2.42
N ILE A 234 -2.78 2.36 -1.39
CA ILE A 234 -4.13 1.94 -1.00
C ILE A 234 -5.12 2.76 -1.82
N ALA A 235 -6.17 2.13 -2.35
CA ALA A 235 -7.16 2.79 -3.19
C ALA A 235 -8.59 2.62 -2.66
N MET A 236 -9.47 3.54 -3.03
CA MET A 236 -10.90 3.47 -2.76
C MET A 236 -11.67 3.60 -4.07
N GLN A 237 -12.74 2.82 -4.19
CA GLN A 237 -13.51 2.70 -5.42
C GLN A 237 -14.60 3.75 -5.58
N ASP A 238 -14.72 4.28 -6.78
CA ASP A 238 -15.96 4.89 -7.25
C ASP A 238 -16.78 3.83 -7.98
N HIS A 239 -17.90 3.44 -7.38
CA HIS A 239 -18.91 2.56 -7.98
C HIS A 239 -20.24 3.30 -8.19
N GLY A 240 -20.18 4.61 -8.43
CA GLY A 240 -21.35 5.46 -8.65
C GLY A 240 -22.16 5.80 -7.41
N ASN A 241 -21.71 5.39 -6.21
CA ASN A 241 -22.36 5.69 -4.94
C ASN A 241 -21.52 6.70 -4.15
N PRO A 242 -22.12 7.76 -3.56
CA PRO A 242 -21.39 8.75 -2.78
C PRO A 242 -21.06 8.25 -1.36
N VAL A 243 -20.28 7.17 -1.28
CA VAL A 243 -19.75 6.65 -0.02
C VAL A 243 -18.77 7.67 0.57
N ARG A 244 -18.83 7.86 1.88
CA ARG A 244 -18.03 8.83 2.63
C ARG A 244 -17.01 8.09 3.48
N TYR A 245 -15.84 8.70 3.66
CA TYR A 245 -14.73 8.17 4.46
C TYR A 245 -14.26 9.19 5.48
N ARG A 246 -13.87 8.73 6.67
CA ARG A 246 -13.20 9.56 7.68
C ARG A 246 -12.17 8.75 8.44
N ASN A 247 -11.31 9.43 9.19
CA ASN A 247 -10.33 8.82 10.10
C ASN A 247 -9.56 7.66 9.43
N VAL A 248 -8.76 8.00 8.43
CA VAL A 248 -7.97 7.01 7.68
C VAL A 248 -6.53 7.12 8.13
N TRP A 249 -5.98 6.03 8.67
CA TRP A 249 -4.59 5.99 9.10
C TRP A 249 -3.98 4.60 8.91
N VAL A 250 -2.67 4.58 8.70
CA VAL A 250 -1.90 3.36 8.42
C VAL A 250 -0.70 3.29 9.34
N ARG A 251 -0.45 2.11 9.92
CA ARG A 251 0.81 1.76 10.57
C ARG A 251 1.51 0.72 9.72
N GLU A 252 2.72 1.01 9.25
CA GLU A 252 3.51 0.02 8.52
C GLU A 252 4.01 -1.05 9.48
N LEU A 253 3.95 -2.31 9.06
CA LEU A 253 4.44 -3.45 9.81
C LEU A 253 5.80 -3.85 9.26
N GLY A 254 6.84 -3.72 10.09
CA GLY A 254 8.22 -3.99 9.69
C GLY A 254 9.13 -2.78 9.92
N GLN A 255 10.39 -2.91 9.54
CA GLN A 255 11.38 -1.84 9.67
C GLN A 255 11.63 -1.18 8.32
N HIS A 256 10.81 -0.20 7.97
CA HIS A 256 11.02 0.61 6.78
C HIS A 256 11.76 1.90 7.13
N ARG A 257 12.89 2.16 6.46
CA ARG A 257 13.70 3.36 6.73
C ARG A 257 13.08 4.65 6.20
N HIS A 258 12.33 4.56 5.10
CA HIS A 258 11.81 5.72 4.39
C HIS A 258 10.37 5.46 3.90
N PRO A 259 9.51 6.50 3.87
CA PRO A 259 8.27 6.44 3.12
C PRO A 259 8.57 6.27 1.63
N GLU A 260 7.65 5.68 0.89
CA GLU A 260 7.76 5.47 -0.55
C GLU A 260 6.55 6.07 -1.24
N PHE A 261 6.76 6.93 -2.22
CA PHE A 261 5.68 7.64 -2.92
C PHE A 261 5.61 7.22 -4.38
N VAL A 262 4.39 7.03 -4.89
CA VAL A 262 4.14 6.82 -6.32
C VAL A 262 3.87 8.18 -6.97
N LEU A 263 4.93 8.74 -7.56
CA LEU A 263 4.91 10.04 -8.21
C LEU A 263 4.39 9.95 -9.66
N PRO A 264 3.77 11.03 -10.20
CA PRO A 264 3.35 11.07 -11.60
C PRO A 264 4.53 10.92 -12.56
N GLU A 265 4.33 10.20 -13.67
CA GLU A 265 5.36 10.01 -14.70
C GLU A 265 5.92 11.35 -15.21
N ALA A 266 5.04 12.31 -15.49
CA ALA A 266 5.42 13.64 -15.95
C ALA A 266 6.41 14.33 -15.00
N LEU A 267 6.29 14.12 -13.67
CA LEU A 267 7.25 14.64 -12.69
C LEU A 267 8.58 13.88 -12.77
N LEU A 268 8.54 12.56 -12.84
CA LEU A 268 9.75 11.72 -12.94
C LEU A 268 10.55 12.03 -14.21
N GLU A 269 9.88 12.26 -15.33
CA GLU A 269 10.53 12.68 -16.59
C GLU A 269 11.29 13.99 -16.44
N THR A 270 10.84 14.90 -15.56
CA THR A 270 11.59 16.14 -15.32
C THR A 270 12.99 15.87 -14.76
N TYR A 271 13.19 14.77 -14.03
CA TYR A 271 14.46 14.43 -13.39
C TYR A 271 15.43 13.66 -14.29
N VAL A 272 14.99 13.17 -15.45
CA VAL A 272 15.82 12.42 -16.40
C VAL A 272 16.88 13.34 -17.01
N GLY A 273 18.14 12.89 -17.00
CA GLY A 273 19.24 13.65 -17.60
C GLY A 273 20.61 13.26 -17.07
N ASP A 274 21.62 13.94 -17.59
CA ASP A 274 23.00 13.83 -17.14
C ASP A 274 23.35 14.95 -16.18
N TYR A 275 24.03 14.58 -15.10
CA TYR A 275 24.41 15.46 -14.02
C TYR A 275 25.92 15.40 -13.82
N GLY A 276 26.54 16.55 -13.60
CA GLY A 276 27.98 16.63 -13.43
C GLY A 276 28.42 17.87 -12.68
N ARG A 277 29.71 17.92 -12.37
CA ARG A 277 30.33 19.15 -11.88
C ARG A 277 30.70 20.01 -13.10
N PRO A 278 30.79 21.35 -12.97
CA PRO A 278 31.31 22.18 -14.04
C PRO A 278 32.64 21.65 -14.57
N GLY A 279 32.71 21.32 -15.87
CA GLY A 279 33.89 20.74 -16.51
C GLY A 279 34.06 19.21 -16.37
N GLN A 280 33.20 18.53 -15.61
CA GLN A 280 33.14 17.07 -15.46
C GLN A 280 31.69 16.59 -15.58
N TRP A 281 31.19 16.53 -16.81
CA TRP A 281 29.85 16.04 -17.13
C TRP A 281 29.83 14.50 -17.19
N ASN A 282 28.68 13.87 -16.92
CA ASN A 282 28.50 12.41 -16.75
C ASN A 282 28.97 11.81 -15.41
N THR A 283 28.98 12.59 -14.33
CA THR A 283 29.22 12.05 -12.98
C THR A 283 28.05 11.19 -12.50
N GLY A 284 26.82 11.61 -12.77
CA GLY A 284 25.60 10.87 -12.44
C GLY A 284 24.62 10.89 -13.61
N LYS A 285 23.98 9.76 -13.90
CA LYS A 285 23.00 9.64 -14.99
C LYS A 285 21.68 9.16 -14.44
N VAL A 286 20.62 9.96 -14.62
CA VAL A 286 19.26 9.58 -14.25
C VAL A 286 18.52 9.20 -15.52
N ARG A 287 17.88 8.02 -15.53
CA ARG A 287 17.12 7.46 -16.67
C ARG A 287 15.84 6.80 -16.18
N ARG A 288 14.88 6.57 -17.09
CA ARG A 288 13.69 5.76 -16.82
C ARG A 288 14.02 4.28 -16.97
N LEU A 289 13.55 3.48 -16.03
CA LEU A 289 13.61 2.02 -16.11
C LEU A 289 12.34 1.47 -16.77
N PRO A 290 12.34 0.22 -17.28
CA PRO A 290 11.18 -0.37 -17.94
C PRO A 290 9.92 -0.46 -17.07
N ASP A 291 10.09 -0.52 -15.74
CA ASP A 291 9.01 -0.55 -14.76
C ASP A 291 8.49 0.86 -14.38
N GLY A 292 9.02 1.90 -15.02
CA GLY A 292 8.65 3.28 -14.74
C GLY A 292 9.28 3.86 -13.47
N GLN A 293 10.33 3.27 -12.91
CA GLN A 293 11.14 3.92 -11.85
C GLN A 293 12.28 4.77 -12.42
N LEU A 294 12.93 5.56 -11.56
CA LEU A 294 14.18 6.23 -11.91
C LEU A 294 15.36 5.30 -11.65
N GLY A 295 16.17 5.08 -12.66
CA GLY A 295 17.50 4.49 -12.55
C GLY A 295 18.54 5.59 -12.37
N PHE A 296 19.51 5.35 -11.51
CA PHE A 296 20.62 6.26 -11.25
C PHE A 296 21.95 5.54 -11.35
N THR A 297 22.71 5.86 -12.40
CA THR A 297 24.10 5.40 -12.54
C THR A 297 25.02 6.42 -11.88
N PHE A 298 25.77 6.00 -10.87
CA PHE A 298 26.70 6.84 -10.13
C PHE A 298 27.89 6.04 -9.61
N ALA A 299 29.10 6.57 -9.80
CA ALA A 299 30.35 5.96 -9.34
C ALA A 299 30.53 4.48 -9.75
N GLY A 300 30.04 4.10 -10.94
CA GLY A 300 30.12 2.74 -11.47
C GLY A 300 29.04 1.77 -10.95
N ALA A 301 28.09 2.24 -10.15
CA ALA A 301 26.95 1.46 -9.69
C ALA A 301 25.65 1.93 -10.38
N ASP A 302 24.76 0.98 -10.68
CA ASP A 302 23.40 1.23 -11.14
C ASP A 302 22.42 1.00 -9.99
N LEU A 303 21.63 2.03 -9.69
CA LEU A 303 20.73 2.06 -8.55
C LEU A 303 19.31 2.31 -9.02
N VAL A 304 18.34 1.70 -8.35
CA VAL A 304 16.92 2.05 -8.48
C VAL A 304 16.58 3.08 -7.41
N LEU A 305 15.98 4.20 -7.82
CA LEU A 305 15.58 5.29 -6.93
C LEU A 305 14.09 5.21 -6.58
N PHE A 306 13.82 5.20 -5.28
CA PHE A 306 12.49 5.23 -4.69
C PHE A 306 12.23 6.63 -4.11
N ALA A 307 11.05 7.19 -4.34
CA ALA A 307 10.73 8.54 -3.88
C ALA A 307 10.35 8.55 -2.38
N ALA A 308 11.06 9.31 -1.57
CA ALA A 308 10.67 9.65 -0.19
C ALA A 308 9.89 10.98 -0.10
N SER A 309 9.91 11.79 -1.17
CA SER A 309 9.06 12.96 -1.36
C SER A 309 9.10 13.36 -2.86
N PRO A 310 8.37 14.39 -3.32
CA PRO A 310 8.44 14.82 -4.72
C PRO A 310 9.85 15.14 -5.22
N THR A 311 10.77 15.54 -4.35
CA THR A 311 12.14 15.94 -4.71
C THR A 311 13.24 15.10 -4.06
N HIS A 312 12.90 14.17 -3.17
CA HIS A 312 13.86 13.36 -2.42
C HIS A 312 13.69 11.88 -2.74
N PHE A 313 14.78 11.23 -3.09
CA PHE A 313 14.84 9.83 -3.49
C PHE A 313 15.94 9.09 -2.73
N TYR A 314 15.79 7.78 -2.59
CA TYR A 314 16.76 6.89 -1.94
C TYR A 314 16.89 5.57 -2.69
N ALA A 315 18.02 4.87 -2.52
CA ALA A 315 18.19 3.50 -2.97
C ALA A 315 17.90 2.50 -1.84
N LYS A 316 17.39 1.31 -2.19
CA LYS A 316 17.12 0.24 -1.19
C LYS A 316 18.34 -0.65 -0.90
N THR A 317 19.33 -0.67 -1.80
CA THR A 317 20.50 -1.55 -1.74
C THR A 317 21.74 -0.89 -1.13
N THR A 318 21.69 0.41 -0.90
CA THR A 318 22.79 1.23 -0.36
C THR A 318 22.20 2.51 0.26
N ASP A 319 22.94 3.18 1.14
CA ASP A 319 22.50 4.44 1.79
C ASP A 319 22.69 5.67 0.88
N VAL A 320 22.48 5.50 -0.42
CA VAL A 320 22.51 6.58 -1.41
C VAL A 320 21.18 7.33 -1.33
N GLN A 321 21.27 8.65 -1.16
CA GLN A 321 20.13 9.56 -1.21
C GLN A 321 20.37 10.66 -2.25
N VAL A 322 19.29 11.04 -2.93
CA VAL A 322 19.31 12.01 -4.03
C VAL A 322 18.23 13.05 -3.81
N LYS A 323 18.58 14.34 -3.82
CA LYS A 323 17.63 15.46 -3.83
C LYS A 323 17.74 16.27 -5.11
N PHE A 324 16.61 16.49 -5.77
CA PHE A 324 16.53 17.40 -6.91
C PHE A 324 16.13 18.80 -6.45
N ASP A 325 16.94 19.79 -6.77
CA ASP A 325 16.65 21.21 -6.54
C ASP A 325 16.60 21.95 -7.87
N PHE A 326 15.38 22.12 -8.38
CA PHE A 326 15.10 22.81 -9.64
C PHE A 326 14.45 24.18 -9.41
N THR A 327 14.60 24.74 -8.21
CA THR A 327 13.99 26.04 -7.86
C THR A 327 14.83 27.23 -8.33
N GLY A 328 16.14 27.05 -8.50
CA GLY A 328 17.05 28.09 -8.98
C GLY A 328 17.27 28.09 -10.49
N GLU A 329 18.04 29.08 -10.99
CA GLU A 329 18.41 29.20 -12.41
C GLU A 329 19.08 27.94 -12.96
N LYS A 330 19.89 27.29 -12.12
CA LYS A 330 20.52 26.00 -12.43
C LYS A 330 19.78 24.88 -11.74
N LYS A 331 19.37 23.88 -12.52
CA LYS A 331 18.83 22.62 -12.03
C LYS A 331 19.94 21.79 -11.40
N LYS A 332 19.80 21.46 -10.11
CA LYS A 332 20.81 20.74 -9.34
C LYS A 332 20.30 19.41 -8.82
N MET A 333 21.23 18.49 -8.60
CA MET A 333 21.02 17.21 -7.94
C MET A 333 22.07 17.09 -6.83
N LEU A 334 21.60 16.90 -5.61
CA LEU A 334 22.43 16.68 -4.42
C LEU A 334 22.46 15.17 -4.15
N VAL A 335 23.65 14.61 -3.99
CA VAL A 335 23.87 13.18 -3.75
C VAL A 335 24.66 12.99 -2.47
N THR A 336 24.19 12.13 -1.57
CA THR A 336 24.90 11.72 -0.35
C THR A 336 24.90 10.20 -0.21
N VAL A 337 25.88 9.66 0.52
CA VAL A 337 25.98 8.24 0.88
C VAL A 337 26.31 8.12 2.37
N GLY A 338 25.34 7.68 3.19
CA GLY A 338 25.53 7.48 4.63
C GLY A 338 25.68 8.75 5.49
N GLU A 339 25.73 9.93 4.87
CA GLU A 339 25.77 11.24 5.54
C GLU A 339 24.46 12.02 5.29
N ASP A 340 24.23 13.08 6.07
CA ASP A 340 23.15 14.02 5.77
C ASP A 340 23.47 14.90 4.54
N PHE A 341 22.50 15.73 4.13
CA PHE A 341 22.68 16.58 2.95
C PHE A 341 23.61 17.80 3.17
N SER A 342 24.14 18.03 4.38
CA SER A 342 25.09 19.13 4.64
C SER A 342 26.44 18.93 3.94
N ARG A 343 26.78 17.68 3.62
CA ARG A 343 27.99 17.28 2.90
C ARG A 343 27.71 16.71 1.51
N ALA A 344 26.48 16.89 1.01
CA ALA A 344 26.09 16.33 -0.27
C ALA A 344 26.96 16.84 -1.42
N MET A 345 27.32 15.93 -2.32
CA MET A 345 27.90 16.30 -3.59
C MET A 345 26.83 16.98 -4.45
N VAL A 346 27.12 18.20 -4.89
CA VAL A 346 26.24 18.97 -5.78
C VAL A 346 26.63 18.73 -7.23
N LEU A 347 25.68 18.26 -8.04
CA LEU A 347 25.80 18.07 -9.47
C LEU A 347 24.82 19.00 -10.20
N GLU A 348 25.28 19.70 -11.22
CA GLU A 348 24.43 20.50 -12.11
C GLU A 348 23.90 19.63 -13.25
N ARG A 349 22.64 19.85 -13.66
CA ARG A 349 22.07 19.21 -14.84
C ARG A 349 22.75 19.78 -16.08
N GLY A 350 23.26 18.90 -16.95
CA GLY A 350 23.77 19.30 -18.26
C GLY A 350 22.67 19.94 -19.10
N THR A 351 23.03 20.94 -19.91
CA THR A 351 22.16 21.44 -20.97
C THR A 351 21.94 20.34 -22.01
N PRO A 352 20.69 20.16 -22.51
CA PRO A 352 20.40 19.20 -23.58
C PRO A 352 21.28 19.39 -24.82
#